data_AF-A0A0G1NS46-F1
#
_entry.id   AF-A0A0G1NS46-F1
#
_cell.length_a   1.000
_cell.length_b   1.000
_cell.length_c   1.000
_cell.angle_alpha   90.00
_cell.angle_beta   90.00
_cell.angle_gamma   90.00
#
_symmetry.space_group_name_H-M   'P 1'
#
loop_
_entity.id
_entity.type
_entity.pdbx_description
1 polymer ?
#
loop_
_entity_poly.entity_id
_entity_poly.type
_entity_poly.pdbx_seq_one_letter_code
_entity_poly.pdbx_strand_id
1 'polypeptide(L)'
;MNETIEELLTRGVVNIIPNKDKLKKLLLSGKKLNVYLGIDPTATKIHIGNAVPLRKLQAFVELGHNVTFLIGDFTALIGDTSDKESERPTLTYEQ
;
A
#
# COMPACT_ATOMS: atom_id res chain seq x y z
N MET A 1 3.94 -4.47 -21.55
CA MET A 1 3.98 -5.40 -20.39
C MET A 1 5.29 -5.31 -19.63
N ASN A 2 6.46 -5.54 -20.25
CA ASN A 2 7.75 -5.38 -19.56
C ASN A 2 8.02 -3.95 -19.06
N GLU A 3 7.73 -2.94 -19.89
CA GLU A 3 7.89 -1.53 -19.51
C GLU A 3 6.99 -1.12 -18.33
N THR A 4 5.73 -1.57 -18.34
CA THR A 4 4.77 -1.35 -17.25
C THR A 4 5.24 -1.98 -15.92
N ILE A 5 5.85 -3.17 -15.98
CA ILE A 5 6.43 -3.84 -14.80
C ILE A 5 7.66 -3.06 -14.29
N GLU A 6 8.53 -2.60 -15.19
CA GLU A 6 9.67 -1.77 -14.78
C GLU A 6 9.23 -0.46 -14.11
N GLU A 7 8.22 0.22 -14.66
CA GLU A 7 7.66 1.42 -14.05
C GLU A 7 7.06 1.12 -12.67
N LEU A 8 6.32 0.01 -12.54
CA LEU A 8 5.79 -0.43 -11.24
C LEU A 8 6.90 -0.63 -10.20
N LEU A 9 8.05 -1.16 -10.59
CA LEU A 9 9.18 -1.48 -9.71
C LEU A 9 10.16 -0.31 -9.48
N THR A 10 9.99 0.83 -10.14
CA THR A 10 10.95 1.96 -10.08
C THR A 10 10.29 3.28 -9.72
N ARG A 11 9.16 3.63 -10.35
CA ARG A 11 8.52 4.94 -10.16
C ARG A 11 7.87 5.03 -8.79
N GLY A 12 8.31 5.98 -7.97
CA GLY A 12 7.76 6.17 -6.62
C GLY A 12 8.03 4.98 -5.68
N VAL A 13 9.09 4.21 -5.95
CA VAL A 13 9.51 3.08 -5.10
C VAL A 13 10.93 3.34 -4.64
N VAL A 14 11.11 3.50 -3.33
CA VAL A 14 12.44 3.66 -2.72
C VAL A 14 13.12 2.30 -2.53
N ASN A 15 12.37 1.30 -2.07
CA ASN A 15 12.91 -0.01 -1.76
C ASN A 15 11.89 -1.13 -2.03
N ILE A 16 12.40 -2.32 -2.37
CA ILE A 16 11.62 -3.54 -2.55
C ILE A 16 12.29 -4.66 -1.76
N ILE A 17 11.61 -5.07 -0.69
CA ILE A 17 12.12 -6.06 0.26
C ILE A 17 11.30 -7.35 0.11
N PRO A 18 11.92 -8.54 0.27
CA PRO A 18 13.35 -8.77 0.48
C PRO A 18 14.18 -8.74 -0.81
N ASN A 19 13.56 -8.84 -1.99
CA ASN A 19 14.30 -8.96 -3.25
C ASN A 19 13.48 -8.48 -4.45
N LYS A 20 13.99 -7.46 -5.15
CA LYS A 20 13.38 -6.89 -6.37
C LYS A 20 13.30 -7.88 -7.53
N ASP A 21 14.36 -8.64 -7.80
CA ASP A 21 14.42 -9.57 -8.94
C ASP A 21 13.43 -10.72 -8.77
N LYS A 22 13.24 -11.19 -7.53
CA LYS A 22 12.24 -12.21 -7.20
C LYS A 22 10.82 -11.71 -7.49
N LEU A 23 10.49 -10.49 -7.08
CA LEU A 23 9.21 -9.88 -7.39
C LEU A 23 9.01 -9.72 -8.90
N LYS A 24 10.03 -9.22 -9.62
CA LYS A 24 10.00 -9.09 -11.08
C LYS A 24 9.73 -10.43 -11.78
N LYS A 25 10.41 -11.50 -11.37
CA LYS A 25 10.18 -12.86 -11.90
C LYS A 25 8.75 -13.34 -11.64
N LEU A 26 8.19 -13.05 -10.46
CA LEU A 26 6.80 -13.39 -10.13
C LEU A 26 5.80 -12.64 -11.01
N LEU A 27 6.01 -11.33 -11.22
CA LEU A 27 5.16 -10.51 -12.09
C LEU A 27 5.18 -11.01 -13.55
N LEU A 28 6.33 -11.50 -14.02
CA LEU A 28 6.49 -12.06 -15.37
C LEU A 28 6.00 -13.51 -15.49
N SER A 29 5.74 -14.21 -14.38
CA SER A 29 5.37 -15.63 -14.39
C SER A 29 3.94 -15.91 -14.88
N GLY A 30 3.12 -14.87 -15.07
CA GLY A 30 1.69 -14.99 -15.37
C GLY A 30 0.81 -15.35 -14.16
N LYS A 31 1.40 -15.59 -12.98
CA LYS A 31 0.65 -15.81 -11.74
C LYS A 31 -0.04 -14.51 -11.30
N LYS A 32 -1.34 -14.61 -10.96
CA LYS A 32 -2.05 -13.52 -10.28
C LYS A 32 -1.59 -13.46 -8.81
N LEU A 33 -0.96 -12.34 -8.44
CA LEU A 33 -0.56 -12.08 -7.07
C LEU A 33 -1.75 -11.52 -6.29
N ASN A 34 -1.77 -11.78 -4.98
CA ASN A 34 -2.65 -11.09 -4.05
C ASN A 34 -1.83 -9.99 -3.37
N VAL A 35 -2.24 -8.74 -3.54
CA VAL A 35 -1.57 -7.55 -3.01
C VAL A 35 -2.56 -6.81 -2.13
N TYR A 36 -2.10 -6.26 -1.01
CA TYR A 36 -2.95 -5.41 -0.18
C TYR A 36 -2.24 -4.11 0.20
N LEU A 37 -3.05 -3.09 0.48
CA LEU A 37 -2.62 -1.86 1.14
C LEU A 37 -3.53 -1.63 2.34
N GLY A 38 -2.95 -1.56 3.54
CA GLY A 38 -3.64 -1.07 4.72
C GLY A 38 -3.55 0.44 4.81
N ILE A 39 -4.68 1.11 5.06
CA ILE A 39 -4.70 2.52 5.50
C ILE A 39 -5.54 2.61 6.77
N ASP A 40 -4.96 3.21 7.80
CA ASP A 40 -5.67 3.56 9.02
C ASP A 40 -6.41 4.90 8.83
N PRO A 41 -7.72 4.98 9.14
CA PRO A 41 -8.52 6.19 9.05
C PRO A 41 -8.16 7.15 10.20
N THR A 42 -6.95 7.72 10.13
CA THR A 42 -6.47 8.73 11.09
C THR A 42 -7.03 10.13 10.83
N ALA A 43 -7.81 10.29 9.76
CA ALA A 43 -8.55 11.49 9.40
C ALA A 43 -9.77 11.12 8.53
N THR A 44 -10.78 11.99 8.51
CA THR A 44 -12.03 11.81 7.73
C THR A 44 -11.86 11.97 6.22
N LYS A 45 -10.68 12.41 5.76
CA LYS A 45 -10.39 12.67 4.34
C LYS A 45 -9.03 12.12 3.93
N ILE A 46 -8.99 11.50 2.76
CA ILE A 46 -7.75 11.15 2.06
C ILE A 46 -7.16 12.44 1.48
N HIS A 47 -5.85 12.64 1.65
CA HIS A 47 -5.10 13.72 1.01
C HIS A 47 -4.10 13.18 0.00
N ILE A 48 -3.43 14.07 -0.74
CA ILE A 48 -2.49 13.73 -1.82
C ILE A 48 -1.31 12.84 -1.38
N GLY A 49 -1.01 12.80 -0.08
CA GLY A 49 0.03 11.92 0.47
C GLY A 49 -0.27 10.42 0.26
N ASN A 50 -1.56 10.05 0.21
CA ASN A 50 -1.99 8.67 -0.05
C ASN A 50 -1.99 8.33 -1.54
N ALA A 51 -1.76 9.30 -2.43
CA ALA A 51 -1.85 9.07 -3.86
C ALA A 51 -0.79 8.07 -4.36
N VAL A 52 0.43 8.11 -3.83
CA VAL A 52 1.52 7.20 -4.25
C VAL A 52 1.15 5.72 -4.05
N PRO A 53 0.79 5.26 -2.83
CA PRO A 53 0.42 3.86 -2.62
C PRO A 53 -0.89 3.47 -3.34
N LEU A 54 -1.88 4.38 -3.43
CA LEU A 54 -3.12 4.11 -4.16
C LEU A 54 -2.90 3.94 -5.67
N ARG A 55 -2.03 4.76 -6.28
CA ARG A 55 -1.63 4.59 -7.69
C ARG A 55 -0.82 3.31 -7.91
N LYS A 56 -0.05 2.88 -6.91
CA LYS A 56 0.66 1.60 -6.98
C LYS A 56 -0.32 0.43 -6.97
N LEU A 57 -1.34 0.46 -6.12
CA LEU A 57 -2.42 -0.52 -6.15
C LEU A 57 -3.13 -0.57 -7.50
N GLN A 58 -3.44 0.60 -8.08
CA GLN A 58 -4.03 0.68 -9.42
C GLN A 58 -3.15 -0.03 -10.47
N ALA A 59 -1.84 0.19 -10.46
CA ALA A 59 -0.93 -0.48 -11.39
C ALA A 59 -0.95 -2.02 -11.25
N PHE A 60 -1.12 -2.56 -10.03
CA PHE A 60 -1.30 -4.00 -9.83
C PHE A 60 -2.63 -4.51 -10.42
N VAL A 61 -3.72 -3.73 -10.32
CA VAL A 61 -5.01 -4.06 -10.96
C VAL A 61 -4.88 -4.06 -12.49
N GLU A 62 -4.22 -3.06 -13.06
CA GLU A 62 -3.98 -2.93 -14.51
C GLU A 62 -3.12 -4.08 -15.07
N LEU A 63 -2.24 -4.64 -14.24
CA LEU A 63 -1.48 -5.87 -14.54
C LEU A 63 -2.27 -7.17 -14.32
N GLY A 64 -3.54 -7.08 -13.88
CA GLY A 64 -4.44 -8.23 -13.72
C GLY A 64 -4.29 -8.99 -12.41
N HIS A 65 -3.68 -8.39 -11.39
CA HIS A 65 -3.53 -8.97 -10.05
C HIS A 65 -4.75 -8.71 -9.16
N ASN A 66 -4.87 -9.50 -8.10
CA ASN A 66 -5.92 -9.32 -7.10
C ASN A 66 -5.42 -8.30 -6.07
N VAL A 67 -6.20 -7.25 -5.85
CA VAL A 67 -5.85 -6.16 -4.94
C VAL A 67 -6.92 -5.99 -3.88
N THR A 68 -6.49 -5.95 -2.62
CA THR A 68 -7.33 -5.66 -1.46
C THR A 68 -6.93 -4.32 -0.87
N PHE A 69 -7.84 -3.36 -0.87
CA PHE A 69 -7.67 -2.12 -0.10
C PHE A 69 -8.31 -2.32 1.28
N LEU A 70 -7.47 -2.40 2.31
CA LEU A 70 -7.88 -2.67 3.69
C LEU A 70 -7.95 -1.37 4.48
N ILE A 71 -9.09 -1.11 5.11
CA ILE A 71 -9.30 0.02 6.01
C ILE A 71 -9.19 -0.52 7.44
N GLY A 72 -8.17 -0.06 8.17
CA GLY A 72 -7.89 -0.51 9.55
C GLY A 72 -8.60 0.36 10.59
N ASP A 73 -9.90 0.21 10.75
CA ASP A 73 -10.69 0.93 11.77
C ASP A 73 -10.28 0.54 13.21
N PHE A 74 -9.92 -0.73 13.43
CA PHE A 74 -9.49 -1.24 14.72
C PHE A 74 -8.06 -0.83 15.12
N THR A 75 -7.12 -0.74 14.17
CA THR A 75 -5.73 -0.30 14.42
C THR A 75 -5.64 1.18 14.75
N ALA A 76 -6.53 2.01 14.18
CA ALA A 76 -6.64 3.43 14.51
C ALA A 76 -6.99 3.69 15.99
N LEU A 77 -7.76 2.79 16.63
CA LEU A 77 -8.14 2.88 18.05
C LEU A 77 -6.97 2.57 19.00
N ILE A 78 -6.05 1.71 18.58
CA ILE A 78 -4.87 1.31 19.38
C ILE A 78 -3.72 2.32 19.16
N GLY A 79 -3.63 2.90 17.97
CA GLY A 79 -2.59 3.84 17.58
C GLY A 79 -1.32 3.12 17.13
N ASP A 80 -0.97 3.25 15.85
CA ASP A 80 0.31 2.79 15.33
C ASP A 80 1.46 3.68 15.86
N THR A 81 2.32 3.09 16.71
CA THR A 81 3.48 3.74 17.35
C THR A 81 4.75 3.70 16.50
N SER A 82 4.68 3.17 15.26
CA SER A 82 5.86 2.87 14.45
C SER A 82 6.77 4.07 14.11
N ASP A 83 6.29 5.32 14.21
CA ASP A 83 7.02 6.51 13.71
C ASP A 83 6.87 7.82 14.52
N LYS A 84 6.39 7.81 15.79
CA LYS A 84 6.16 9.08 16.52
C LYS A 84 6.58 9.06 18.00
N GLU A 85 7.30 10.10 18.42
CA GLU A 85 7.78 10.33 19.81
C GLU A 85 6.71 10.77 20.82
N SER A 86 5.42 10.78 20.46
CA SER A 86 4.35 11.14 21.39
C SER A 86 3.08 10.34 21.15
N GLU A 87 2.43 9.93 22.25
CA GLU A 87 1.14 9.25 22.25
C GLU A 87 0.09 10.13 21.57
N ARG A 88 -0.63 9.56 20.59
CA ARG A 88 -1.73 10.27 19.92
C ARG A 88 -2.97 10.25 20.83
N PRO A 89 -3.80 11.30 20.80
CA PRO A 89 -5.09 11.27 21.49
C PRO A 89 -5.97 10.16 20.92
N THR A 90 -6.63 9.42 21.81
CA THR A 90 -7.55 8.32 21.48
C THR A 90 -8.71 8.86 20.63
N LEU A 91 -8.92 8.28 19.44
CA LEU A 91 -10.07 8.59 18.60
C LEU A 91 -11.32 7.86 19.14
N THR A 92 -12.46 8.54 19.17
CA THR A 92 -13.75 7.95 19.55
C THR A 92 -14.46 7.34 18.34
N TYR A 93 -15.23 6.28 18.55
CA TYR A 93 -15.91 5.49 17.49
C TYR A 93 -16.86 6.29 16.58
N GLU A 94 -17.24 7.51 16.95
CA GLU A 94 -18.13 8.39 16.19
C GLU A 94 -17.42 9.35 15.21
N GLN A 95 -16.08 9.31 15.12
CA GLN A 95 -15.28 10.14 14.21
C GLN A 95 -14.86 9.39 12.95
#